data_AF-A0A932T629-F1
#
_entry.id   AF-A0A932T629-F1
#
_cell.length_a   1.000
_cell.length_b   1.000
_cell.length_c   1.000
_cell.angle_alpha   90.00
_cell.angle_beta   90.00
_cell.angle_gamma   90.00
#
_symmetry.space_group_name_H-M   'P 1'
#
loop_
_entity.id
_entity.type
_entity.pdbx_description
1 polymer ?
#
loop_
_entity_poly.entity_id
_entity_poly.type
_entity_poly.pdbx_seq_one_letter_code
_entity_poly.pdbx_strand_id
1 'polypeptide(L)'
;RVERQSIEQLYLQKKLSDEIIIVQNNLITDTSIANIVIFYDNKWLTPKKPLLYGVTRERYLTNGIITEEAITTKMLRTATKLGLLNAMIDFDTISNFKIEE
;
A
#
# COMPACT_ATOMS: atom_id res chain seq x y z
N ARG A 1 11.63 12.13 6.33
CA ARG A 1 11.34 10.86 7.03
C ARG A 1 10.08 11.10 7.83
N VAL A 2 9.01 10.34 7.60
CA VAL A 2 7.78 10.50 8.39
C VAL A 2 8.03 9.96 9.80
N GLU A 3 7.59 10.68 10.80
CA GLU A 3 7.68 10.26 12.20
C GLU A 3 6.62 9.22 12.50
N ARG A 4 7.02 8.18 13.24
CA ARG A 4 6.13 7.05 13.55
C ARG A 4 4.87 7.50 14.31
N GLN A 5 5.00 8.50 15.16
CA GLN A 5 3.87 9.09 15.89
C GLN A 5 2.77 9.63 14.96
N SER A 6 3.14 10.24 13.83
CA SER A 6 2.14 10.72 12.86
C SER A 6 1.38 9.56 12.21
N ILE A 7 2.06 8.45 11.92
CA ILE A 7 1.42 7.26 11.37
C ILE A 7 0.49 6.61 12.40
N GLU A 8 0.91 6.57 13.67
CA GLU A 8 0.07 6.07 14.77
C GLU A 8 -1.20 6.91 14.95
N GLN A 9 -1.10 8.24 14.85
CA GLN A 9 -2.27 9.13 14.88
C GLN A 9 -3.23 8.89 13.72
N LEU A 10 -2.71 8.63 12.51
CA LEU A 10 -3.54 8.27 11.36
C LEU A 10 -4.20 6.91 11.55
N TYR A 11 -3.47 5.93 12.11
CA TYR A 11 -3.98 4.59 12.35
C TYR A 11 -5.18 4.60 13.31
N LEU A 12 -5.21 5.49 14.30
CA LEU A 12 -6.36 5.68 15.19
C LEU A 12 -7.63 6.13 14.45
N GLN A 13 -7.54 6.64 13.21
CA GLN A 13 -8.67 7.07 12.39
C GLN A 13 -9.32 5.93 11.60
N LYS A 14 -8.82 4.70 11.69
CA LYS A 14 -9.32 3.54 10.92
C LYS A 14 -10.78 3.15 11.21
N LYS A 15 -11.37 3.67 12.29
CA LYS A 15 -12.72 3.33 12.77
C LYS A 15 -12.87 1.80 12.91
N LEU A 16 -13.76 1.18 12.12
CA LEU A 16 -14.03 -0.26 12.10
C LEU A 16 -13.16 -1.02 11.10
N SER A 17 -12.29 -0.34 10.35
CA SER A 17 -11.42 -0.98 9.37
C SER A 17 -10.24 -1.69 10.03
N ASP A 18 -9.76 -2.76 9.39
CA ASP A 18 -8.60 -3.50 9.86
C ASP A 18 -7.32 -2.65 9.76
N GLU A 19 -7.19 -1.87 8.69
CA GLU A 19 -5.99 -1.11 8.33
C GLU A 19 -6.33 0.22 7.63
N ILE A 20 -5.39 1.16 7.60
CA ILE A 20 -5.48 2.42 6.85
C ILE A 20 -4.65 2.37 5.56
N ILE A 21 -5.06 3.17 4.57
CA ILE A 21 -4.26 3.47 3.39
C ILE A 21 -3.95 4.96 3.41
N ILE A 22 -2.67 5.32 3.39
CA ILE A 22 -2.21 6.70 3.47
C ILE A 22 -2.21 7.28 2.05
N VAL A 23 -2.79 8.47 1.91
CA VAL A 23 -2.91 9.19 0.65
C VAL A 23 -2.26 10.56 0.79
N GLN A 24 -1.41 10.93 -0.16
CA GLN A 24 -0.77 12.24 -0.24
C GLN A 24 -0.90 12.78 -1.66
N ASN A 25 -1.43 14.00 -1.82
CA ASN A 25 -1.62 14.63 -3.13
C ASN A 25 -2.39 13.73 -4.13
N ASN A 26 -3.46 13.08 -3.66
CA ASN A 26 -4.27 12.10 -4.41
C ASN A 26 -3.53 10.83 -4.87
N LEU A 27 -2.31 10.59 -4.37
CA LEU A 27 -1.53 9.39 -4.62
C LEU A 27 -1.46 8.52 -3.37
N ILE A 28 -1.60 7.21 -3.58
CA ILE A 28 -1.42 6.22 -2.53
C ILE A 28 0.07 6.14 -2.16
N THR A 29 0.38 5.97 -0.88
CA THR A 29 1.76 5.80 -0.40
C THR A 29 1.97 4.43 0.26
N ASP A 30 1.45 4.22 1.46
CA ASP A 30 1.64 3.01 2.28
C ASP A 30 0.43 2.75 3.18
N THR A 31 0.46 1.65 3.93
CA THR A 31 -0.39 1.47 5.12
C THR A 31 0.34 1.91 6.39
N SER A 32 -0.26 1.67 7.56
CA SER A 32 0.40 2.00 8.83
C SER A 32 1.67 1.18 9.11
N ILE A 33 1.76 -0.05 8.59
CA ILE A 33 2.86 -0.98 8.89
C ILE A 33 3.51 -1.63 7.66
N ALA A 34 2.97 -1.45 6.45
CA ALA A 34 3.42 -2.16 5.26
C ALA A 34 3.44 -1.26 4.03
N ASN A 35 4.29 -1.61 3.06
CA ASN A 35 4.14 -1.09 1.71
C ASN A 35 2.91 -1.73 1.06
N ILE A 36 2.18 -0.96 0.27
CA ILE A 36 1.00 -1.45 -0.44
C ILE A 36 1.32 -1.76 -1.90
N VAL A 37 0.69 -2.80 -2.43
CA VAL A 37 0.57 -3.07 -3.86
C VAL A 37 -0.90 -3.24 -4.25
N ILE A 38 -1.24 -2.85 -5.47
CA ILE A 38 -2.56 -3.07 -6.04
C ILE A 38 -2.43 -3.96 -7.27
N PHE A 39 -3.42 -4.82 -7.50
CA PHE A 39 -3.52 -5.56 -8.75
C PHE A 39 -4.40 -4.78 -9.73
N TYR A 40 -3.77 -4.27 -10.78
CA TYR A 40 -4.40 -3.44 -11.81
C TYR A 40 -3.85 -3.82 -13.18
N ASP A 41 -4.74 -3.98 -14.17
CA ASP A 41 -4.39 -4.37 -15.55
C ASP A 41 -3.44 -5.58 -15.63
N ASN A 42 -3.81 -6.64 -14.90
CA ASN A 42 -3.06 -7.90 -14.82
C ASN A 42 -1.61 -7.77 -14.30
N LYS A 43 -1.31 -6.68 -13.57
CA LYS A 43 0.01 -6.39 -12.99
C LYS A 43 -0.10 -5.97 -11.53
N TRP A 44 0.97 -6.22 -10.78
CA TRP A 44 1.13 -5.71 -9.42
C TRP A 44 1.85 -4.37 -9.45
N LEU A 45 1.17 -3.32 -8.99
CA LEU A 45 1.69 -1.97 -8.94
C LEU A 45 1.96 -1.57 -7.49
N THR A 46 3.13 -1.01 -7.20
CA THR A 46 3.44 -0.38 -5.91
C THR A 46 3.56 1.14 -6.09
N PRO A 47 3.22 1.94 -5.07
CA PRO A 47 3.46 3.38 -5.14
C PRO A 47 4.90 3.72 -5.45
N LYS A 48 5.10 4.64 -6.41
CA LYS A 48 6.43 5.15 -6.76
C LYS A 48 7.07 5.97 -5.64
N LYS A 49 6.26 6.57 -4.76
CA LYS A 49 6.72 7.39 -3.63
C LYS A 49 6.11 6.87 -2.32
N PRO A 50 6.57 5.72 -1.80
CA PRO A 50 6.16 5.26 -0.48
C PRO A 50 6.75 6.19 0.59
N LEU A 51 6.16 6.19 1.78
CA LEU A 51 6.74 6.76 3.00
C LEU A 51 8.01 6.01 3.43
N LEU A 52 8.05 4.69 3.23
CA LEU A 52 9.19 3.84 3.53
C LEU A 52 9.55 2.97 2.33
N TYR A 53 10.81 2.97 1.89
CA TYR A 53 11.29 2.04 0.86
C TYR A 53 11.64 0.71 1.52
N GLY A 54 10.63 -0.15 1.73
CA GLY A 54 10.79 -1.41 2.46
C GLY A 54 11.62 -2.46 1.70
N VAL A 55 12.35 -3.29 2.44
CA VAL A 55 13.22 -4.33 1.87
C VAL A 55 12.46 -5.39 1.07
N THR A 56 11.25 -5.76 1.53
CA THR A 56 10.40 -6.72 0.83
C THR A 56 9.93 -6.16 -0.52
N ARG A 57 9.48 -4.89 -0.53
CA ARG A 57 9.12 -4.16 -1.75
C ARG A 57 10.28 -4.15 -2.75
N GLU A 58 11.47 -3.80 -2.29
CA GLU A 58 12.67 -3.74 -3.15
C GLU A 58 13.03 -5.10 -3.77
N ARG A 59 12.92 -6.17 -2.98
CA ARG A 59 13.14 -7.54 -3.48
C ARG A 59 12.17 -7.91 -4.61
N TYR A 60 10.88 -7.61 -4.45
CA TYR A 60 9.88 -7.89 -5.48
C TYR A 60 10.02 -7.01 -6.72
N LEU A 61 10.48 -5.76 -6.57
CA LEU A 61 10.83 -4.88 -7.69
C LEU A 61 12.02 -5.42 -8.47
N THR A 62 13.10 -5.79 -7.77
CA THR A 62 14.33 -6.34 -8.38
C THR A 62 14.04 -7.63 -9.17
N ASN A 63 13.12 -8.45 -8.67
CA ASN A 63 12.70 -9.69 -9.34
C ASN A 63 11.70 -9.45 -10.48
N GLY A 64 11.27 -8.21 -10.74
CA GLY A 64 10.31 -7.87 -11.79
C GLY A 64 8.88 -8.35 -11.53
N ILE A 65 8.55 -8.72 -10.28
CA ILE A 65 7.22 -9.22 -9.90
C ILE A 65 6.22 -8.08 -9.71
N ILE A 66 6.70 -6.93 -9.21
CA ILE A 66 5.90 -5.72 -9.04
C ILE A 66 6.55 -4.55 -9.81
N THR A 67 5.79 -3.50 -10.09
CA THR A 67 6.26 -2.32 -10.82
C THR A 67 5.88 -1.04 -10.08
N GLU A 68 6.76 -0.04 -10.07
CA GLU A 68 6.48 1.26 -9.48
C GLU A 68 5.54 2.10 -10.38
N GLU A 69 4.47 2.65 -9.82
CA GLU A 69 3.53 3.51 -10.55
C GLU A 69 2.98 4.62 -9.66
N ALA A 70 2.52 5.72 -10.27
CA ALA A 70 1.76 6.77 -9.60
C ALA A 70 0.31 6.29 -9.37
N ILE A 71 0.10 5.53 -8.30
CA ILE A 71 -1.21 4.96 -7.99
C ILE A 71 -2.15 6.03 -7.44
N THR A 72 -3.22 6.30 -8.18
CA THR A 72 -4.29 7.21 -7.73
C THR A 72 -5.34 6.48 -6.89
N THR A 73 -6.11 7.24 -6.11
CA THR A 73 -7.27 6.70 -5.39
C THR A 73 -8.30 6.06 -6.32
N LYS A 74 -8.44 6.56 -7.56
CA LYS A 74 -9.30 5.96 -8.59
C LYS A 74 -8.82 4.56 -8.98
N MET A 75 -7.52 4.40 -9.24
CA MET A 75 -6.93 3.10 -9.57
C MET A 75 -7.14 2.10 -8.43
N LEU A 76 -6.92 2.54 -7.19
CA LEU A 76 -7.14 1.74 -6.00
C LEU A 76 -8.59 1.23 -5.91
N ARG A 77 -9.58 2.09 -6.17
CA ARG A 77 -11.01 1.72 -6.16
C ARG A 77 -11.39 0.71 -7.25
N THR A 78 -10.65 0.69 -8.36
CA THR A 78 -10.85 -0.27 -9.46
C THR A 78 -9.97 -1.52 -9.35
N ALA A 79 -9.06 -1.57 -8.39
CA ALA A 79 -8.18 -2.73 -8.21
C ALA A 79 -8.99 -3.93 -7.72
N THR A 80 -8.63 -5.12 -8.20
CA THR A 80 -9.35 -6.36 -7.82
C THR A 80 -8.72 -7.05 -6.60
N LYS A 81 -7.44 -6.76 -6.33
CA LYS A 81 -6.70 -7.28 -5.19
C LYS A 81 -5.77 -6.20 -4.64
N LEU A 82 -5.52 -6.27 -3.34
CA LEU A 82 -4.44 -5.55 -2.68
C LEU A 82 -3.40 -6.55 -2.23
N GLY A 83 -2.16 -6.09 -2.07
CA GLY A 83 -1.15 -6.82 -1.35
C GLY A 83 -0.43 -5.91 -0.38
N LEU A 84 0.01 -6.49 0.74
CA LEU A 84 0.78 -5.83 1.77
C LEU A 84 2.17 -6.46 1.81
N LEU A 85 3.18 -5.59 1.75
CA LEU A 85 4.59 -5.97 1.74
C LEU A 85 5.24 -5.49 3.03
N ASN A 86 5.64 -6.43 3.90
CA ASN A 86 6.39 -6.16 5.12
C ASN A 86 7.42 -7.27 5.36
N ALA A 87 8.46 -6.99 6.12
CA ALA A 87 9.51 -7.97 6.44
C ALA A 87 8.98 -9.18 7.24
N MET A 88 7.88 -9.01 7.99
CA MET A 88 7.29 -10.07 8.82
C MET A 88 6.27 -10.95 8.09
N ILE A 89 5.49 -10.38 7.16
CA ILE A 89 4.41 -11.09 6.44
C ILE A 89 4.79 -11.47 5.00
N ASP A 90 5.94 -10.97 4.53
CA ASP A 90 6.36 -11.03 3.13
C ASP A 90 5.33 -10.41 2.17
N PHE A 91 4.66 -11.19 1.34
CA PHE A 91 3.60 -10.74 0.42
C PHE A 91 2.27 -11.33 0.83
N ASP A 92 1.48 -10.55 1.57
CA ASP A 92 0.11 -10.94 1.93
C ASP A 92 -0.88 -10.37 0.91
N THR A 93 -1.80 -11.20 0.41
CA THR A 93 -2.75 -10.81 -0.65
C THR A 93 -4.17 -10.76 -0.11
N ILE A 94 -4.82 -9.61 -0.30
CA ILE A 94 -6.19 -9.37 0.15
C ILE A 94 -7.11 -9.24 -1.07
N SER A 95 -8.10 -10.13 -1.14
CA SER A 95 -9.23 -10.04 -2.06
C SER A 95 -10.50 -9.62 -1.33
N ASN A 96 -11.48 -9.08 -2.05
CA ASN A 96 -12.79 -8.67 -1.50
C ASN A 96 -12.71 -7.60 -0.39
N PHE A 97 -11.78 -6.66 -0.53
CA PHE A 97 -11.67 -5.53 0.39
C PHE A 97 -12.76 -4.48 0.14
N LYS A 98 -13.03 -3.67 1.16
CA LYS A 98 -13.87 -2.45 1.07
C LYS A 98 -13.03 -1.26 1.51
N ILE A 99 -13.25 -0.12 0.86
CA ILE A 99 -12.56 1.13 1.19
C ILE A 99 -13.60 2.11 1.72
N GLU A 100 -13.41 2.53 2.96
CA GLU A 100 -14.18 3.58 3.61
C GLU A 100 -13.33 4.87 3.73
N GLU A 101 -13.98 6.03 3.67
CA GLU A 101 -13.35 7.35 3.86
C GLU A 101 -13.55 7.89 5.29
#